data_AF-A0A240BQW0-F1
#
_entry.id   AF-A0A240BQW0-F1
#
_cell.length_a   1.000
_cell.length_b   1.000
_cell.length_c   1.000
_cell.angle_alpha   90.00
_cell.angle_beta   90.00
_cell.angle_gamma   90.00
#
_symmetry.space_group_name_H-M   'P 1'
#
loop_
_entity.id
_entity.type
_entity.pdbx_description
1 polymer ?
#
loop_
_entity_poly.entity_id
_entity_poly.type
_entity_poly.pdbx_seq_one_letter_code
_entity_poly.pdbx_strand_id
1 'polypeptide(L)' 'MEWSDVRIFLAELREMGAAGCVVLGNPHYYGRFGFDAQTSLTLPGVPQAYFRAITFRGALPQAEVAFHRAFDAIE' A
#
# COMPACT_ATOMS: atom_id res chain seq x y z
N MET A 1 17.03 -6.73 -6.76
CA MET A 1 16.10 -6.54 -5.63
C MET A 1 15.71 -7.93 -5.19
N GLU A 2 16.40 -8.44 -4.17
CA GLU A 2 16.07 -9.73 -3.57
C GLU A 2 14.70 -9.57 -2.88
N TRP A 3 13.86 -10.60 -2.89
CA TRP A 3 12.49 -10.53 -2.38
C TRP A 3 12.40 -10.16 -0.88
N SER A 4 13.51 -10.21 -0.15
CA SER A 4 13.65 -9.85 1.26
C SER A 4 13.35 -8.38 1.56
N ASP A 5 13.66 -7.48 0.63
CA ASP A 5 13.76 -6.04 0.93
C ASP A 5 12.41 -5.44 1.31
N VAL A 6 11.33 -5.88 0.65
CA VAL A 6 9.97 -5.42 0.96
C VAL A 6 9.53 -5.86 2.35
N ARG A 7 9.91 -7.07 2.82
CA ARG A 7 9.52 -7.54 4.15
C ARG A 7 10.24 -6.78 5.25
N ILE A 8 11.52 -6.46 5.04
CA ILE A 8 12.33 -5.66 5.97
C ILE A 8 11.70 -4.27 6.11
N PHE A 9 11.43 -3.60 4.98
CA PHE A 9 10.78 -2.29 4.98
C PHE A 9 9.42 -2.29 5.69
N LEU A 10 8.56 -3.30 5.46
CA LEU A 10 7.28 -3.40 6.14
C LEU A 10 7.43 -3.61 7.66
N ALA A 11 8.45 -4.35 8.11
CA ALA A 11 8.75 -4.52 9.52
C ALA A 11 9.19 -3.19 10.16
N GLU A 12 10.08 -2.45 9.48
CA GLU A 12 10.54 -1.12 9.92
C GLU A 12 9.37 -0.13 10.02
N LEU A 13 8.49 -0.07 9.01
CA LEU A 13 7.28 0.79 9.05
C LEU A 13 6.41 0.48 10.28
N ARG A 14 6.23 -0.80 10.59
CA ARG A 14 5.46 -1.23 11.76
C ARG A 14 6.14 -0.81 13.06
N GLU A 15 7.46 -0.95 13.16
CA GLU A 15 8.23 -0.52 14.35
C GLU A 15 8.19 1.00 14.55
N MET A 16 8.18 1.77 13.47
CA MET A 16 7.96 3.23 13.51
C MET A 16 6.52 3.63 13.87
N GLY A 17 5.62 2.66 14.08
CA GLY A 17 4.25 2.90 14.50
C GLY A 17 3.30 3.27 13.36
N ALA A 18 3.60 2.90 12.11
CA ALA A 18 2.66 3.05 11.01
C ALA A 18 1.38 2.20 11.25
N ALA A 19 0.23 2.69 10.78
CA ALA A 19 -1.02 1.93 10.86
C ALA A 19 -1.15 0.87 9.75
N GLY A 20 -0.47 1.09 8.62
CA GLY A 20 -0.51 0.25 7.44
C GLY A 20 0.31 0.87 6.31
N CYS A 21 0.24 0.25 5.14
CA CYS A 21 0.91 0.72 3.92
C CYS A 21 0.00 0.47 2.71
N VAL A 22 0.02 1.39 1.74
CA VAL A 22 -0.68 1.27 0.46
C VAL A 22 0.34 1.28 -0.68
N VAL A 23 0.01 0.60 -1.77
CA VAL A 23 0.87 0.51 -2.96
C VAL A 23 0.04 0.38 -4.23
N LEU A 24 0.60 0.87 -5.34
CA LEU A 24 0.12 0.58 -6.68
C LEU A 24 0.97 -0.50 -7.33
N GLY A 25 0.37 -1.61 -7.72
CA GLY A 25 1.09 -2.62 -8.48
C GLY A 25 0.42 -3.97 -8.62
N ASN A 26 1.19 -4.92 -9.16
CA ASN A 26 0.67 -6.22 -9.57
C ASN A 26 0.21 -7.06 -8.37
N PRO A 27 -1.03 -7.57 -8.37
CA PRO A 27 -1.57 -8.42 -7.30
C PRO A 27 -0.72 -9.63 -6.94
N HIS A 28 -0.16 -10.31 -7.95
CA HIS A 28 0.66 -11.51 -7.76
C HIS A 28 2.04 -11.21 -7.17
N TYR A 29 2.58 -10.02 -7.43
CA TYR A 29 3.84 -9.59 -6.82
C TYR A 29 3.62 -9.18 -5.36
N TYR A 30 2.76 -8.19 -5.13
CA TYR A 30 2.57 -7.61 -3.80
C TYR A 30 1.79 -8.50 -2.83
N GLY A 31 0.95 -9.40 -3.35
CA GLY A 31 0.22 -10.39 -2.54
C GLY A 31 1.16 -11.30 -1.73
N ARG A 32 2.40 -11.53 -2.19
CA ARG A 32 3.42 -12.33 -1.48
C ARG A 32 3.79 -11.75 -0.12
N PHE A 33 3.62 -10.44 0.04
CA PHE A 33 3.96 -9.72 1.27
C PHE A 33 2.74 -9.43 2.17
N GLY A 34 1.54 -9.86 1.76
CA GLY A 34 0.30 -9.65 2.52
C GLY A 34 -0.50 -8.41 2.12
N PHE A 35 -0.16 -7.75 1.01
CA PHE A 35 -1.01 -6.71 0.43
C PHE A 35 -2.22 -7.32 -0.26
N ASP A 36 -3.39 -6.74 -0.04
CA ASP A 36 -4.62 -7.15 -0.71
C ASP A 36 -5.40 -5.96 -1.28
N ALA A 37 -6.33 -6.22 -2.19
CA ALA A 37 -7.23 -5.21 -2.72
C ALA A 37 -8.21 -4.84 -1.61
N GLN A 38 -8.35 -3.54 -1.37
CA GLN A 38 -9.20 -3.05 -0.29
C GLN A 38 -10.34 -2.23 -0.88
N THR A 39 -11.56 -2.62 -0.54
CA THR A 39 -12.76 -1.92 -1.02
C THR A 39 -13.08 -0.66 -0.23
N SER A 40 -12.62 -0.59 1.02
CA SER A 40 -12.84 0.59 1.88
C SER A 40 -11.88 1.74 1.57
N LEU A 41 -10.76 1.49 0.89
CA LEU A 41 -9.83 2.53 0.48
C LEU A 41 -9.91 2.74 -1.04
N THR A 42 -10.03 3.99 -1.46
CA THR A 42 -10.04 4.37 -2.87
C THR A 42 -8.96 5.39 -3.18
N LEU A 43 -8.29 5.24 -4.32
CA LEU A 43 -7.41 6.26 -4.89
C LEU A 43 -8.05 6.76 -6.19
N PRO A 44 -8.49 8.02 -6.27
CA PRO A 44 -9.19 8.54 -7.45
C PRO A 44 -8.36 8.39 -8.72
N GLY A 45 -9.03 8.03 -9.81
CA GLY A 45 -8.38 7.86 -11.13
C GLY A 45 -7.56 6.58 -11.29
N VAL A 46 -7.42 5.76 -10.24
CA VAL A 46 -6.64 4.51 -10.31
C VAL A 46 -7.55 3.29 -10.24
N PRO A 47 -7.40 2.30 -11.15
CA PRO A 47 -8.17 1.07 -11.08
C PRO A 47 -7.88 0.32 -9.78
N GLN A 48 -8.94 -0.01 -9.05
CA GLN A 48 -8.87 -0.68 -7.75
C GLN A 48 -8.13 -2.02 -7.79
N ALA A 49 -8.09 -2.69 -8.95
CA ALA A 49 -7.36 -3.95 -9.13
C ALA A 49 -5.85 -3.83 -8.85
N TYR A 50 -5.27 -2.63 -8.99
CA TYR A 50 -3.85 -2.37 -8.73
C TYR A 50 -3.61 -1.63 -7.42
N PHE A 51 -4.66 -1.09 -6.78
CA PHE A 51 -4.55 -0.41 -5.50
C PHE A 51 -4.66 -1.41 -4.35
N ARG A 52 -3.56 -1.60 -3.64
CA ARG A 52 -3.43 -2.65 -2.62
C ARG A 52 -2.99 -2.06 -1.30
N ALA A 53 -3.45 -2.63 -0.19
CA ALA A 53 -3.05 -2.21 1.14
C ALA A 53 -2.75 -3.40 2.06
N ILE A 54 -1.94 -3.11 3.08
CA ILE A 54 -1.70 -3.97 4.24
C ILE A 54 -1.94 -3.15 5.51
N THR A 55 -2.59 -3.75 6.50
CA THR A 55 -2.83 -3.11 7.81
C THR A 55 -1.89 -3.73 8.83
N PHE A 56 -1.25 -2.91 9.65
CA PHE A 56 -0.43 -3.37 10.76
C PHE A 56 -1.16 -3.33 12.10
N ARG A 57 -2.08 -2.36 12.26
CA ARG A 57 -2.89 -2.18 13.47
C ARG A 57 -4.25 -1.54 13.16
N GLY A 58 -5.24 -1.88 13.97
CA GLY A 58 -6.60 -1.32 13.84
C GLY A 58 -7.36 -1.89 12.64
N ALA A 59 -8.57 -1.37 12.44
CA ALA A 59 -9.37 -1.67 11.26
C ALA A 59 -8.97 -0.76 10.10
N LEU A 60 -9.11 -1.27 8.88
CA LEU A 60 -8.93 -0.47 7.69
C LEU A 60 -10.07 0.58 7.63
N PRO A 61 -9.77 1.89 7.51
CA PRO A 61 -10.83 2.89 7.45
C PRO A 61 -11.52 2.86 6.08
N GLN A 62 -12.69 3.49 6.02
CA GLN A 62 -13.30 3.87 4.76
C GLN A 62 -12.86 5.30 4.41
N ALA A 63 -12.02 5.44 3.39
CA ALA A 63 -11.38 6.72 3.08
C ALA A 63 -10.86 6.80 1.65
N GLU A 64 -10.72 8.03 1.18
CA GLU A 64 -9.94 8.35 -0.01
C GLU A 64 -8.46 8.51 0.38
N VAL A 65 -7.59 7.93 -0.43
CA VAL A 65 -6.14 8.04 -0.30
C VAL A 65 -5.64 9.04 -1.33
N ALA A 66 -4.73 9.91 -0.91
CA ALA A 66 -3.96 10.77 -1.79
C ALA A 66 -2.47 10.53 -1.55
N PHE A 67 -1.71 10.36 -2.63
CA PHE A 67 -0.25 10.40 -2.53
C PHE A 67 0.22 11.85 -2.37
N HIS A 68 1.46 12.01 -1.89
CA HIS A 68 2.09 13.32 -1.89
C HIS A 68 2.20 13.86 -3.33
N ARG A 69 2.04 15.17 -3.52
CA ARG A 69 2.08 15.83 -4.85
C ARG A 69 3.34 15.56 -5.68
N ALA A 70 4.42 15.12 -5.04
CA ALA A 70 5.63 14.70 -5.75
C ALA A 70 5.38 13.51 -6.71
N PHE A 71 4.32 12.72 -6.48
CA PHE A 71 3.90 11.64 -7.37
C PHE A 71 3.10 12.13 -8.59
N ASP A 72 2.69 13.40 -8.63
CA ASP A 72 2.01 14.01 -9.78
C ASP A 72 3.00 14.63 -10.78
N ALA A 73 4.31 14.52 -10.51
CA ALA A 73 5.34 15.02 -11.42
C ALA A 73 5.31 14.23 -12.72
N ILE A 74 5.17 14.94 -13.84
CA ILE A 74 5.28 14.40 -15.19
C ILE A 74 6.69 14.74 -15.67
N GLU A 75 7.49 13.73 -15.99
CA GLU A 75 8.76 13.90 -16.73
C GLU A 75 8.49 14.07 -18.22
#